data_AF-A0A1V5AW72-F1
#
_entry.id   AF-A0A1V5AW72-F1
#
_cell.length_a   1.000
_cell.length_b   1.000
_cell.length_c   1.000
_cell.angle_alpha   90.00
_cell.angle_beta   90.00
_cell.angle_gamma   90.00
#
_symmetry.space_group_name_H-M   'P 1'
#
loop_
_entity.id
_entity.type
_entity.pdbx_description
1 polymer ?
#
loop_
_entity_poly.entity_id
_entity_poly.type
_entity_poly.pdbx_seq_one_letter_code
_entity_poly.pdbx_strand_id
1 'polypeptide(L)'
;MSEPRELVITKEDYLEFLAERLRLQGTCQREIESLSFPYLFASGSELLRTYILGATEFTSTLPDRYRLPERGFIWFLFSQAVKEIQILPEKIVIKYEPKEEYRKPFKQFYL
;
A
#
# COMPACT_ATOMS: atom_id res chain seq x y z
N MET A 1 8.06 -20.67 8.21
CA MET A 1 7.26 -19.64 8.92
C MET A 1 7.95 -18.31 8.73
N SER A 2 7.28 -17.35 8.10
CA SER A 2 7.85 -16.02 7.85
C SER A 2 7.79 -15.17 9.11
N GLU A 3 8.75 -14.27 9.29
CA GLU A 3 8.75 -13.37 10.44
C GLU A 3 7.73 -12.23 10.26
N PRO A 4 7.04 -11.82 11.34
CA PRO A 4 6.16 -10.65 11.31
C PRO A 4 6.99 -9.39 11.04
N ARG A 5 6.47 -8.54 10.16
CA ARG A 5 7.08 -7.26 9.77
C ARG A 5 6.17 -6.12 10.21
N GLU A 6 6.80 -4.99 10.53
CA GLU A 6 6.11 -3.73 10.83
C GLU A 6 6.56 -2.68 9.82
N LEU A 7 5.59 -2.06 9.16
CA LEU A 7 5.77 -0.88 8.33
C LEU A 7 5.20 0.33 9.06
N VAL A 8 6.02 1.37 9.17
CA VAL A 8 5.60 2.68 9.66
C VAL A 8 5.68 3.66 8.51
N ILE A 9 4.57 4.32 8.22
CA ILE A 9 4.47 5.36 7.19
C ILE A 9 4.16 6.68 7.89
N THR A 10 5.00 7.68 7.70
CA THR A 10 4.73 9.05 8.11
C THR A 10 4.10 9.83 6.96
N LYS A 11 3.42 10.93 7.29
CA LYS A 11 2.85 11.81 6.27
C LYS A 11 3.95 12.48 5.46
N GLU A 12 5.06 12.84 6.09
CA GLU A 12 6.22 13.40 5.41
C GLU A 12 6.76 12.46 4.33
N ASP A 13 7.06 11.20 4.66
CA ASP A 13 7.61 10.24 3.67
C ASP A 13 6.66 10.04 2.48
N TYR A 14 5.35 9.99 2.76
CA TYR A 14 4.34 9.84 1.72
C TYR A 14 4.29 11.07 0.80
N LEU A 15 4.38 12.28 1.35
CA LEU A 15 4.39 13.50 0.56
C LEU A 15 5.65 13.64 -0.28
N GLU A 16 6.82 13.26 0.25
CA GLU A 16 8.07 13.20 -0.51
C GLU A 16 7.95 12.24 -1.70
N PHE A 17 7.43 11.03 -1.47
CA PHE A 17 7.15 10.07 -2.54
C PHE A 17 6.23 10.65 -3.62
N LEU A 18 5.16 11.35 -3.22
CA LEU A 18 4.25 11.97 -4.19
C LEU A 18 4.91 13.11 -4.96
N ALA A 19 5.74 13.93 -4.31
CA ALA A 19 6.46 15.01 -4.96
C ALA A 19 7.41 14.46 -6.05
N GLU A 20 8.16 13.40 -5.75
CA GLU A 20 9.03 12.73 -6.71
C GLU A 20 8.23 12.11 -7.87
N ARG A 21 7.16 11.38 -7.54
CA ARG A 21 6.41 10.59 -8.52
C ARG A 21 5.55 11.45 -9.44
N LEU A 22 4.93 12.49 -8.90
CA LEU A 22 3.96 13.31 -9.63
C LEU A 22 4.58 14.63 -10.14
N ARG A 23 5.80 14.97 -9.71
CA ARG A 23 6.49 16.22 -10.07
C ARG A 23 5.60 17.46 -9.88
N LEU A 24 4.76 17.44 -8.85
CA LEU A 24 3.75 18.48 -8.63
C LEU A 24 4.41 19.79 -8.22
N GLN A 25 3.83 20.90 -8.65
CA GLN A 25 4.22 22.26 -8.26
C GLN A 25 2.98 23.07 -7.91
N GLY A 26 3.10 24.00 -6.96
CA GLY A 26 2.06 24.99 -6.67
C GLY A 26 0.82 24.41 -5.99
N THR A 27 -0.36 24.67 -6.55
CA THR A 27 -1.66 24.42 -5.90
C THR A 27 -2.02 22.94 -5.75
N CYS A 28 -1.70 22.10 -6.73
CA CYS A 28 -1.99 20.66 -6.65
C CYS A 28 -1.26 19.96 -5.50
N GLN A 29 -0.06 20.42 -5.15
CA GLN A 29 0.68 19.85 -4.02
C GLN A 29 -0.06 20.13 -2.69
N ARG A 30 -0.55 21.36 -2.51
CA ARG A 30 -1.27 21.78 -1.29
C ARG A 30 -2.58 21.02 -1.07
N GLU A 31 -3.30 20.72 -2.16
CA GLU A 31 -4.54 19.93 -2.07
C GLU A 31 -4.27 18.53 -1.53
N ILE A 32 -3.20 17.87 -1.98
CA ILE A 32 -2.80 16.55 -1.49
C ILE A 32 -2.36 16.61 -0.02
N GLU A 33 -1.56 17.61 0.35
CA GLU A 33 -1.10 17.84 1.73
C GLU A 33 -2.27 18.01 2.72
N SER A 34 -3.39 18.54 2.25
CA SER A 34 -4.60 18.74 3.06
C SER A 34 -5.34 17.44 3.39
N LEU A 35 -5.09 16.35 2.65
CA LEU A 35 -5.78 15.07 2.87
C LEU A 35 -5.14 14.30 4.03
N SER A 36 -5.99 13.76 4.90
CA SER A 36 -5.55 12.93 6.01
C SER A 36 -5.43 11.45 5.61
N PHE A 37 -4.54 10.71 6.27
CA PHE A 37 -4.40 9.28 6.02
C PHE A 37 -5.68 8.46 6.23
N PRO A 38 -6.52 8.71 7.25
CA PRO A 38 -7.82 8.05 7.38
C PRO A 38 -8.68 8.19 6.12
N TYR A 39 -8.75 9.40 5.54
CA TYR A 39 -9.50 9.64 4.32
C TYR A 39 -8.87 8.94 3.11
N LEU A 40 -7.56 9.07 2.92
CA LEU A 40 -6.84 8.44 1.81
C LEU A 40 -6.97 6.90 1.83
N PHE A 41 -6.93 6.30 3.02
CA PHE A 41 -7.10 4.87 3.17
C PHE A 41 -8.55 4.43 2.91
N ALA A 42 -9.53 5.09 3.53
CA ALA A 42 -10.95 4.74 3.39
C ALA A 42 -11.47 4.92 1.96
N SER A 43 -10.98 5.95 1.24
CA SER A 43 -11.32 6.20 -0.17
C SER A 43 -10.71 5.18 -1.14
N GLY A 44 -9.79 4.32 -0.68
CA GLY A 44 -9.11 3.36 -1.53
C GLY A 44 -8.08 3.98 -2.46
N SER A 45 -7.43 5.08 -2.06
CA SER A 45 -6.42 5.80 -2.84
C SER A 45 -5.37 4.87 -3.45
N GLU A 46 -5.34 4.79 -4.78
CA GLU A 46 -4.36 3.99 -5.52
C GLU A 46 -2.92 4.49 -5.32
N LEU A 47 -2.74 5.79 -5.06
CA LEU A 47 -1.44 6.36 -4.72
C LEU A 47 -0.93 5.86 -3.38
N LEU A 48 -1.78 5.86 -2.35
CA LEU A 48 -1.43 5.34 -1.03
C LEU A 48 -1.16 3.83 -1.07
N ARG A 49 -1.99 3.07 -1.80
CA ARG A 49 -1.77 1.62 -2.01
C ARG A 49 -0.44 1.35 -2.71
N THR A 50 -0.14 2.12 -3.76
CA THR A 50 1.14 2.00 -4.48
C THR A 50 2.32 2.28 -3.55
N TYR A 51 2.22 3.32 -2.72
CA TYR A 51 3.26 3.63 -1.74
C TYR A 51 3.46 2.50 -0.72
N ILE A 52 2.38 2.00 -0.11
CA ILE A 52 2.43 0.89 0.85
C ILE A 52 3.10 -0.35 0.22
N LEU A 53 2.69 -0.74 -0.99
CA LEU A 53 3.25 -1.91 -1.68
C LEU A 53 4.74 -1.72 -2.03
N GLY A 54 5.14 -0.50 -2.40
CA GLY A 54 6.53 -0.16 -2.65
C GLY A 54 7.38 -0.21 -1.39
N ALA A 55 6.94 0.47 -0.32
CA ALA A 55 7.65 0.57 0.94
C ALA A 55 7.79 -0.77 1.68
N THR A 56 6.87 -1.70 1.47
CA THR A 56 6.94 -3.07 2.03
C THR A 56 7.80 -4.02 1.22
N GLU A 57 8.20 -3.61 0.00
CA GLU A 57 8.77 -4.45 -1.05
C GLU A 57 7.98 -5.74 -1.28
N PHE A 58 6.67 -5.73 -1.01
CA PHE A 58 5.89 -6.95 -0.90
C PHE A 58 5.93 -7.79 -2.18
N THR A 59 5.91 -7.13 -3.34
CA THR A 59 5.99 -7.80 -4.65
C THR A 59 7.28 -8.60 -4.84
N SER A 60 8.42 -8.13 -4.30
CA SER A 60 9.69 -8.85 -4.42
C SER A 60 9.68 -10.16 -3.60
N THR A 61 8.96 -10.14 -2.47
CA THR A 61 8.79 -11.28 -1.57
C THR A 61 7.79 -12.33 -2.06
N LEU A 62 6.94 -11.99 -3.04
CA LEU A 62 5.97 -12.93 -3.59
C LEU A 62 6.66 -14.02 -4.44
N PRO A 63 6.27 -15.31 -4.27
CA PRO A 63 6.66 -16.38 -5.19
C PRO A 63 6.25 -16.06 -6.64
N ASP A 64 7.03 -16.53 -7.62
CA ASP A 64 6.83 -16.21 -9.04
C ASP A 64 5.42 -16.49 -9.55
N ARG A 65 4.76 -17.55 -9.05
CA ARG A 65 3.37 -17.91 -9.38
C ARG A 65 2.33 -16.83 -9.04
N TYR A 66 2.70 -15.83 -8.25
CA TYR A 66 1.87 -14.70 -7.81
C TYR A 66 2.37 -13.34 -8.33
N ARG A 67 3.48 -13.29 -9.09
CA ARG A 67 3.98 -12.04 -9.67
C ARG A 67 3.19 -11.68 -10.93
N LEU A 68 1.97 -11.19 -10.74
CA LEU A 68 1.16 -10.58 -11.81
C LEU A 68 1.37 -9.05 -11.81
N PRO A 69 1.30 -8.39 -12.98
CA PRO A 69 1.53 -6.94 -13.08
C PRO A 69 0.38 -6.10 -12.51
N GLU A 70 -0.78 -6.71 -12.25
CA GLU A 70 -1.96 -5.98 -11.79
C GLU A 70 -1.87 -5.58 -10.31
N ARG A 71 -1.89 -4.27 -10.04
CA ARG A 71 -1.75 -3.72 -8.69
C ARG A 71 -2.89 -4.12 -7.75
N GLY A 72 -4.12 -4.16 -8.27
CA GLY A 72 -5.28 -4.61 -7.49
C GLY A 72 -5.13 -6.06 -7.01
N PHE A 73 -4.55 -6.92 -7.85
CA PHE A 73 -4.22 -8.29 -7.46
C PHE A 73 -3.14 -8.33 -6.38
N ILE A 74 -2.04 -7.59 -6.54
CA ILE A 74 -0.97 -7.53 -5.53
C ILE A 74 -1.51 -7.00 -4.20
N TRP A 75 -2.35 -5.96 -4.22
CA TRP A 75 -3.01 -5.42 -3.04
C TRP A 75 -3.89 -6.45 -2.33
N PHE A 76 -4.64 -7.25 -3.10
CA PHE A 76 -5.44 -8.35 -2.56
C PHE A 76 -4.58 -9.46 -1.92
N LEU A 77 -3.39 -9.74 -2.46
CA LEU A 77 -2.46 -10.66 -1.80
C LEU A 77 -1.88 -10.06 -0.51
N PHE A 78 -1.51 -8.78 -0.55
CA PHE A 78 -0.98 -8.07 0.61
C PHE A 78 -1.99 -8.03 1.76
N SER A 79 -3.26 -7.75 1.48
CA SER A 79 -4.31 -7.71 2.52
C SER A 79 -4.49 -9.05 3.25
N GLN A 80 -4.18 -10.18 2.61
CA GLN A 80 -4.17 -11.49 3.27
C GLN A 80 -2.98 -11.69 4.22
N ALA A 81 -1.88 -10.96 4.03
CA ALA A 81 -0.69 -10.98 4.89
C ALA A 81 -0.82 -10.03 6.10
N VAL A 82 -1.63 -8.98 5.98
CA VAL A 82 -1.87 -8.01 7.03
C VAL A 82 -2.51 -8.66 8.26
N LYS A 83 -2.00 -8.32 9.45
CA LYS A 83 -2.51 -8.73 10.77
C LYS A 83 -3.18 -7.57 11.49
N GLU A 84 -2.62 -6.39 11.37
CA GLU A 84 -3.07 -5.19 12.06
C GLU A 84 -2.79 -3.95 11.20
N ILE A 85 -3.74 -3.01 11.17
CA ILE A 85 -3.53 -1.67 10.60
C ILE A 85 -4.02 -0.66 11.63
N GLN A 86 -3.16 0.29 11.98
CA GLN A 86 -3.51 1.47 12.74
C GLN A 86 -3.35 2.70 11.84
N ILE A 87 -4.38 3.54 11.80
CA ILE A 87 -4.42 4.71 10.92
C ILE A 87 -4.69 5.94 11.77
N LEU A 88 -3.70 6.80 11.84
CA LEU A 88 -3.74 8.10 12.50
C LEU A 88 -3.61 9.19 11.43
N PRO A 89 -3.99 10.45 11.71
CA PRO A 89 -3.92 11.53 10.72
C PRO A 89 -2.55 11.68 10.03
N GLU A 90 -1.48 11.52 10.80
CA GLU A 90 -0.09 11.76 10.37
C GLU A 90 0.75 10.48 10.26
N LYS A 91 0.18 9.31 10.60
CA LYS A 91 0.91 8.05 10.64
C LYS A 91 0.04 6.85 10.31
N ILE A 92 0.56 5.92 9.53
CA ILE A 92 0.00 4.56 9.36
C ILE A 92 1.00 3.55 9.91
N VAL A 93 0.50 2.58 10.67
CA VAL A 93 1.28 1.41 11.11
C VAL A 93 0.62 0.16 10.57
N ILE A 94 1.37 -0.64 9.83
CA ILE A 94 0.88 -1.90 9.26
C ILE A 94 1.76 -3.04 9.78
N LYS A 95 1.16 -3.99 10.47
CA LYS A 95 1.82 -5.25 10.82
C LYS A 95 1.36 -6.33 9.86
N TYR A 96 2.30 -7.01 9.22
CA TYR A 96 2.00 -8.03 8.22
C TYR A 96 3.01 -9.16 8.27
N GLU A 97 2.58 -10.34 7.83
CA GLU A 97 3.39 -11.55 7.79
C GLU A 97 3.26 -12.19 6.41
N PRO A 98 4.31 -12.16 5.57
CA PRO A 98 4.30 -12.83 4.28
C PRO A 98 3.98 -14.31 4.40
N LYS A 99 3.22 -14.86 3.46
CA LYS A 99 2.76 -16.26 3.48
C LYS A 99 3.39 -17.03 2.34
N GLU A 100 3.53 -18.34 2.51
CA GLU A 100 3.96 -19.24 1.44
C GLU A 100 2.85 -19.44 0.40
N GLU A 101 1.58 -19.38 0.84
CA GLU A 101 0.39 -19.54 0.02
C GLU A 101 -0.59 -18.40 0.20
N TYR A 102 -1.11 -17.93 -0.93
CA TYR A 102 -2.16 -16.92 -0.99
C TYR A 102 -3.33 -17.44 -1.82
N ARG A 103 -4.53 -17.04 -1.41
CA ARG A 103 -5.74 -17.26 -2.21
C ARG A 103 -5.70 -16.32 -3.40
N LYS A 104 -6.02 -16.84 -4.59
CA LYS A 104 -6.26 -16.02 -5.78
C LYS A 104 -7.66 -15.40 -5.66
N PRO A 105 -7.88 -14.16 -6.15
CA PRO A 105 -9.21 -13.58 -6.21
C PRO A 105 -10.09 -14.42 -7.14
N PHE A 106 -11.40 -14.38 -6.91
CA PHE A 106 -12.37 -15.08 -7.74
C PHE A 106 -12.27 -14.59 -9.20
N LYS A 107 -12.41 -15.51 -10.18
CA LYS A 107 -12.27 -15.21 -11.62
C LYS A 107 -13.14 -14.04 -12.11
N GLN A 108 -14.21 -13.68 -11.39
CA GLN A 108 -15.15 -12.61 -11.75
C GLN A 108 -14.61 -11.17 -11.59
N PHE A 109 -13.45 -10.95 -10.98
CA PHE A 109 -12.87 -9.61 -10.86
C PHE A 109 -12.05 -9.15 -12.08
N TYR A 110 -12.00 -9.96 -13.15
CA TYR A 110 -11.30 -9.66 -14.42
C TYR A 110 -12.30 -9.49 -15.58
N LEU A 111 -13.28 -8.60 -15.42
CA LEU A 111 -14.20 -8.17 -16.48
C LEU A 111 -13.95 -6.70 -16.81
#